data_AF-A0A0G0SF12-F1
#
_entry.id   AF-A0A0G0SF12-F1
#
_cell.length_a   1.000
_cell.length_b   1.000
_cell.length_c   1.000
_cell.angle_alpha   90.00
_cell.angle_beta   90.00
_cell.angle_gamma   90.00
#
_symmetry.space_group_name_H-M   'P 1'
#
loop_
_entity.id
_entity.type
_entity.pdbx_description
1 polymer ?
#
loop_
_entity_poly.entity_id
_entity_poly.type
_entity_poly.pdbx_seq_one_letter_code
_entity_poly.pdbx_strand_id
1 'polypeptide(L)'
;MIQYILLMETLKQLESRSWWKYLGEDIQKLLSTSEFLYDVVEGWGADLPGGKEKFHDYSFVLFPAAKAYEGFLKKMFLDMGFITEEDYFGKHFRIGKALNPSLPRELRNESVYDKIVQYCRGEDLADHLWETWRLCRNLIFHWFPNEKNAITLPEARQRMEMIINAIDEAFEGCKI
;
A
#
# COMPACT_ATOMS: atom_id res chain seq x y z
N MET A 1 -18.93 25.96 4.91
CA MET A 1 -17.83 25.34 4.12
C MET A 1 -17.64 23.96 4.72
N ILE A 2 -18.21 22.94 4.07
CA ILE A 2 -18.29 21.58 4.61
C ILE A 2 -16.96 20.90 4.31
N GLN A 3 -16.13 20.71 5.33
CA GLN A 3 -14.93 19.90 5.23
C GLN A 3 -15.40 18.44 5.15
N TYR A 4 -15.23 17.81 3.99
CA TYR A 4 -15.36 16.36 3.84
C TYR A 4 -14.37 15.70 4.81
N ILE A 5 -14.88 15.20 5.92
CA ILE A 5 -14.17 14.22 6.74
C ILE A 5 -14.18 12.95 5.88
N LEU A 6 -13.05 12.66 5.22
CA LEU A 6 -12.77 11.33 4.71
C LEU A 6 -12.78 10.40 5.92
N LEU A 7 -13.92 9.74 6.11
CA LEU A 7 -14.16 8.83 7.21
C LEU A 7 -13.54 7.52 6.77
N MET A 8 -12.30 7.32 7.21
CA MET A 8 -11.59 6.11 6.92
C MET A 8 -12.25 4.91 7.61
N GLU A 9 -12.08 3.74 7.02
CA GLU A 9 -12.65 2.50 7.51
C GLU A 9 -12.01 2.04 8.82
N THR A 10 -12.80 2.05 9.89
CA THR A 10 -12.48 1.36 11.14
C THR A 10 -12.02 -0.08 10.88
N LEU A 11 -11.27 -0.66 11.81
CA LEU A 11 -10.86 -2.09 11.77
C LEU A 11 -12.03 -3.03 11.41
N LYS A 12 -13.24 -2.74 11.92
CA LYS A 12 -14.47 -3.49 11.62
C LYS A 12 -14.91 -3.39 10.16
N GLN A 13 -14.69 -2.24 9.53
CA GLN A 13 -14.96 -2.04 8.11
C GLN A 13 -13.93 -2.79 7.25
N LEU A 14 -12.64 -2.79 7.61
CA LEU A 14 -11.63 -3.61 6.93
C LEU A 14 -11.95 -5.11 6.98
N GLU A 15 -12.35 -5.63 8.15
CA GLU A 15 -12.76 -7.03 8.32
C GLU A 15 -13.97 -7.43 7.47
N SER A 16 -14.79 -6.45 7.06
CA SER A 16 -15.97 -6.67 6.22
C SER A 16 -15.68 -6.70 4.72
N ARG A 17 -14.45 -6.31 4.31
CA ARG A 17 -14.06 -6.28 2.90
C ARG A 17 -13.97 -7.70 2.32
N SER A 18 -14.38 -7.84 1.06
CA SER A 18 -14.39 -9.14 0.35
C SER A 18 -13.00 -9.79 0.30
N TRP A 19 -11.96 -8.97 0.18
CA TRP A 19 -10.56 -9.40 0.14
C TRP A 19 -9.96 -9.73 1.50
N TRP A 20 -10.62 -9.39 2.61
CA TRP A 20 -10.04 -9.53 3.95
C TRP A 20 -9.53 -10.94 4.20
N LYS A 21 -10.37 -11.96 3.95
CA LYS A 21 -10.01 -13.37 4.14
C LYS A 21 -8.91 -13.84 3.20
N TYR A 22 -8.82 -13.28 2.00
CA TYR A 22 -7.81 -13.66 1.02
C TYR A 22 -6.39 -13.29 1.46
N LEU A 23 -6.23 -12.21 2.24
CA LEU A 23 -4.92 -11.74 2.69
C LEU A 23 -4.18 -12.75 3.57
N GLY A 24 -4.91 -13.57 4.32
CA GLY A 24 -4.32 -14.42 5.35
C GLY A 24 -3.92 -13.64 6.61
N GLU A 25 -3.73 -14.39 7.70
CA GLU A 25 -3.64 -13.84 9.06
C GLU A 25 -2.48 -12.84 9.25
N ASP A 26 -1.31 -13.12 8.66
CA ASP A 26 -0.13 -12.27 8.84
C ASP A 26 -0.30 -10.89 8.18
N ILE A 27 -0.89 -10.85 6.98
CA ILE A 27 -1.12 -9.58 6.26
C ILE A 27 -2.25 -8.79 6.92
N GLN A 28 -3.32 -9.47 7.37
CA GLN A 28 -4.40 -8.86 8.16
C GLN A 28 -3.84 -8.16 9.39
N LYS A 29 -3.00 -8.85 10.18
CA LYS A 29 -2.37 -8.29 11.38
C LYS A 29 -1.54 -7.06 11.08
N LEU A 30 -0.83 -7.02 9.94
CA LEU A 30 -0.06 -5.85 9.55
C LEU A 30 -0.96 -4.63 9.25
N LEU A 31 -2.05 -4.80 8.50
CA LEU A 31 -3.02 -3.71 8.26
C LEU A 31 -3.64 -3.22 9.58
N SER A 32 -4.11 -4.15 10.42
CA SER A 32 -4.67 -3.85 11.74
C SER A 32 -3.68 -3.12 12.64
N THR A 33 -2.38 -3.44 12.55
CA THR A 33 -1.33 -2.76 13.32
C THR A 33 -1.21 -1.30 12.91
N SER A 34 -1.25 -0.98 11.62
CA SER A 34 -1.21 0.41 11.16
C SER A 34 -2.44 1.21 11.61
N GLU A 35 -3.64 0.62 11.53
CA GLU A 35 -4.86 1.27 12.06
C GLU A 35 -4.74 1.53 13.56
N PHE A 36 -4.31 0.54 14.34
CA PHE A 36 -4.09 0.70 15.77
C PHE A 36 -3.06 1.78 16.09
N LEU A 37 -1.93 1.82 15.37
CA LEU A 37 -0.91 2.85 15.58
C LEU A 37 -1.45 4.24 15.23
N TYR A 38 -2.24 4.36 14.16
CA TYR A 38 -2.88 5.61 13.78
C TYR A 38 -3.80 6.11 14.89
N ASP A 39 -4.72 5.26 15.37
CA ASP A 39 -5.68 5.61 16.43
C ASP A 39 -4.99 6.01 17.74
N VAL A 40 -3.93 5.30 18.13
CA VAL A 40 -3.15 5.62 19.32
C VAL A 40 -2.50 7.00 19.18
N VAL A 41 -1.86 7.26 18.05
CA VAL A 41 -1.12 8.50 17.79
C VAL A 41 -2.04 9.69 17.56
N GLU A 42 -3.25 9.46 17.05
CA GLU A 42 -4.31 10.47 16.93
C GLU A 42 -4.94 10.78 18.30
N GLY A 43 -5.31 9.76 19.06
CA GLY A 43 -5.92 9.86 20.40
C GLY A 43 -5.03 10.50 21.47
N TRP A 44 -3.73 10.60 21.18
CA TRP A 44 -2.74 11.33 21.94
C TRP A 44 -3.00 12.84 22.05
N GLY A 45 -3.95 13.38 21.28
CA GLY A 45 -4.71 14.54 21.70
C GLY A 45 -4.15 15.90 21.23
N ALA A 46 -5.09 16.65 20.64
CA ALA A 46 -5.04 18.06 20.28
C ALA A 46 -5.06 19.03 21.49
N ASP A 47 -5.00 18.53 22.74
CA ASP A 47 -5.07 19.32 23.98
C ASP A 47 -3.70 19.71 24.56
N LEU A 48 -2.62 19.57 23.79
CA LEU A 48 -1.33 20.13 24.16
C LEU A 48 -1.31 21.64 23.84
N PRO A 49 -0.92 22.51 24.81
CA PRO A 49 -0.64 23.90 24.51
C PRO A 49 0.55 23.95 23.54
N GLY A 50 0.30 24.35 22.29
CA GLY A 50 1.29 24.37 21.22
C GLY A 50 0.82 23.75 19.91
N GLY A 51 -0.24 22.93 19.94
CA GLY A 51 -0.99 22.48 18.76
C GLY A 51 -0.15 21.91 17.60
N LYS A 52 -0.26 20.59 17.40
CA LYS A 52 0.00 19.84 16.14
C LYS A 52 1.46 19.47 15.84
N GLU A 53 1.65 18.20 15.48
CA GLU A 53 2.91 17.44 15.33
C GLU A 53 3.63 17.05 16.63
N LYS A 54 3.42 15.80 17.06
CA LYS A 54 4.22 15.13 18.10
C LYS A 54 5.52 14.55 17.55
N PHE A 55 5.54 14.27 16.25
CA PHE A 55 6.69 13.75 15.55
C PHE A 55 6.93 14.54 14.27
N HIS A 56 8.19 14.62 13.87
CA HIS A 56 8.57 15.19 12.59
C HIS A 56 8.28 14.28 11.39
N ASP A 57 8.02 12.99 11.65
CA ASP A 57 7.68 12.01 10.63
C ASP A 57 6.76 10.92 11.23
N TYR A 58 5.66 10.67 10.55
CA TYR A 58 4.65 9.67 10.90
C TYR A 58 4.73 8.41 10.02
N SER A 59 5.78 8.26 9.22
CA SER A 59 6.07 7.07 8.40
C SER A 59 5.98 5.76 9.18
N PHE A 60 6.33 5.75 10.47
CA PHE A 60 6.22 4.59 11.34
C PHE A 60 4.79 4.03 11.50
N VAL A 61 3.76 4.88 11.37
CA VAL A 61 2.36 4.46 11.39
C VAL A 61 2.02 3.68 10.12
N LEU A 62 2.59 4.08 8.98
CA LEU A 62 2.34 3.49 7.67
C LEU A 62 3.13 2.21 7.40
N PHE A 63 4.29 2.02 8.03
CA PHE A 63 5.18 0.88 7.72
C PHE A 63 4.51 -0.50 7.75
N PRO A 64 3.67 -0.85 8.75
CA PRO A 64 2.96 -2.13 8.72
C PRO A 64 2.04 -2.28 7.51
N ALA A 65 1.21 -1.29 7.19
CA ALA A 65 0.33 -1.31 6.02
C ALA A 65 1.11 -1.36 4.71
N ALA A 66 2.21 -0.61 4.58
CA ALA A 66 3.08 -0.67 3.41
C ALA A 66 3.68 -2.07 3.20
N LYS A 67 4.04 -2.75 4.30
CA LYS A 67 4.51 -4.14 4.27
C LYS A 67 3.37 -5.12 3.94
N ALA A 68 2.18 -4.89 4.47
CA ALA A 68 1.00 -5.67 4.14
C ALA A 68 0.69 -5.60 2.65
N TYR A 69 0.74 -4.40 2.07
CA TYR A 69 0.52 -4.15 0.65
C TYR A 69 1.54 -4.89 -0.23
N GLU A 70 2.82 -4.88 0.14
CA GLU A 70 3.83 -5.68 -0.57
C GLU A 70 3.54 -7.18 -0.51
N GLY A 71 3.11 -7.68 0.65
CA GLY A 71 2.68 -9.08 0.83
C GLY A 71 1.46 -9.42 -0.02
N PHE A 72 0.47 -8.54 -0.06
CA PHE A 72 -0.72 -8.66 -0.89
C PHE A 72 -0.34 -8.76 -2.37
N LEU A 73 0.47 -7.81 -2.87
CA LEU A 73 0.90 -7.81 -4.28
C LEU A 73 1.62 -9.11 -4.63
N LYS A 74 2.56 -9.57 -3.80
CA LYS A 74 3.24 -10.86 -4.03
C LYS A 74 2.26 -12.03 -4.09
N LYS A 75 1.31 -12.08 -3.16
CA LYS A 75 0.31 -13.16 -3.10
C LYS A 75 -0.58 -13.13 -4.34
N MET A 76 -1.09 -11.97 -4.71
CA MET A 76 -1.88 -11.77 -5.91
C MET A 76 -1.12 -12.18 -7.17
N PHE A 77 0.14 -11.77 -7.30
CA PHE A 77 0.94 -12.12 -8.47
C PHE A 77 1.16 -13.61 -8.59
N LEU A 78 1.34 -14.32 -7.48
CA LEU A 78 1.44 -15.77 -7.48
C LEU A 78 0.12 -16.43 -7.88
N ASP A 79 -0.98 -16.04 -7.23
CA ASP A 79 -2.29 -16.64 -7.45
C ASP A 79 -2.82 -16.40 -8.87
N MET A 80 -2.46 -15.26 -9.49
CA MET A 80 -2.76 -14.93 -10.88
C MET A 80 -1.80 -15.58 -11.90
N GLY A 81 -0.78 -16.30 -11.44
CA GLY A 81 0.26 -16.91 -12.30
C GLY A 81 1.20 -15.90 -12.96
N PHE A 82 1.29 -14.68 -12.43
CA PHE A 82 2.19 -13.64 -12.94
C PHE A 82 3.63 -13.84 -12.48
N ILE A 83 3.83 -14.52 -11.37
CA ILE A 83 5.15 -14.93 -10.85
C ILE A 83 5.11 -16.41 -10.44
N THR A 84 6.28 -17.01 -10.26
CA THR A 84 6.41 -18.40 -9.82
C THR A 84 6.45 -18.54 -8.30
N GLU A 85 6.31 -19.76 -7.77
CA GLU A 85 6.56 -20.01 -6.34
C GLU A 85 8.01 -19.68 -5.95
N GLU A 86 8.98 -19.91 -6.84
CA GLU A 86 10.38 -19.54 -6.62
C GLU A 86 10.52 -18.02 -6.45
N ASP A 87 9.83 -17.22 -7.26
CA ASP A 87 9.80 -15.77 -7.10
C ASP A 87 9.14 -15.34 -5.78
N TYR A 88 8.06 -16.01 -5.41
CA TYR A 88 7.29 -15.70 -4.21
C TYR A 88 8.10 -15.91 -2.93
N PHE A 89 8.71 -17.10 -2.79
CA PHE A 89 9.55 -17.45 -1.63
C PHE A 89 11.00 -16.93 -1.74
N GLY A 90 11.43 -16.56 -2.95
CA GLY A 90 12.76 -16.07 -3.24
C GLY A 90 13.06 -14.69 -2.68
N LYS A 91 14.34 -14.43 -2.40
CA LYS A 91 14.83 -13.13 -1.91
C LYS A 91 15.16 -12.14 -3.03
N HIS A 92 15.16 -12.60 -4.27
CA HIS A 92 15.59 -11.81 -5.43
C HIS A 92 14.44 -11.05 -6.10
N PHE A 93 13.22 -11.60 -6.08
CA PHE A 93 12.07 -10.95 -6.70
C PHE A 93 11.80 -9.58 -6.06
N ARG A 94 11.70 -8.55 -6.90
CA ARG A 94 11.47 -7.16 -6.48
C ARG A 94 10.19 -6.66 -7.11
N ILE A 95 9.18 -6.40 -6.27
CA ILE A 95 7.94 -5.72 -6.65
C ILE A 95 8.25 -4.42 -7.39
N GLY A 96 9.21 -3.65 -6.87
CA GLY A 96 9.67 -2.40 -7.44
C GLY A 96 10.15 -2.47 -8.89
N LYS A 97 10.69 -3.63 -9.31
CA LYS A 97 11.11 -3.86 -10.69
C LYS A 97 9.94 -4.43 -11.49
N ALA A 98 9.23 -5.41 -10.95
CA ALA A 98 8.19 -6.14 -11.64
C ALA A 98 6.98 -5.28 -12.04
N LEU A 99 6.64 -4.26 -11.23
CA LEU A 99 5.51 -3.36 -11.44
C LEU A 99 5.87 -2.03 -12.12
N ASN A 100 7.14 -1.80 -12.50
CA ASN A 100 7.56 -0.48 -12.96
C ASN A 100 7.21 -0.22 -14.44
N PRO A 101 6.31 0.75 -14.75
CA PRO A 101 5.90 1.07 -16.12
C PRO A 101 7.01 1.72 -16.96
N SER A 102 8.03 2.29 -16.31
CA SER A 102 9.13 3.01 -16.96
C SER A 102 10.31 2.13 -17.34
N LEU A 103 10.28 0.82 -17.06
CA LEU A 103 11.38 -0.05 -17.47
C LEU A 103 11.50 -0.11 -19.01
N PRO A 104 12.71 -0.11 -19.59
CA PRO A 104 12.87 -0.40 -21.02
C PRO A 104 12.22 -1.72 -21.43
N ARG A 105 11.71 -1.82 -22.66
CA ARG A 105 11.00 -3.03 -23.13
C ARG A 105 11.88 -4.29 -23.02
N GLU A 106 13.18 -4.14 -23.26
CA GLU A 106 14.17 -5.21 -23.16
C GLU A 106 14.29 -5.78 -21.73
N LEU A 107 13.91 -4.99 -20.72
CA LEU A 107 13.89 -5.36 -19.31
C LEU A 107 12.48 -5.73 -18.81
N ARG A 108 11.47 -5.69 -19.68
CA ARG A 108 10.05 -5.96 -19.39
C ARG A 108 9.53 -7.33 -19.88
N ASN A 109 10.38 -8.21 -20.41
CA ASN A 109 9.94 -9.53 -20.89
C ASN A 109 9.21 -10.39 -19.83
N GLU A 110 9.38 -10.08 -18.54
CA GLU A 110 8.67 -10.72 -17.41
C GLU A 110 7.92 -9.69 -16.54
N SER A 111 7.56 -8.54 -17.12
CA SER A 111 6.89 -7.44 -16.43
C SER A 111 5.53 -7.88 -15.90
N VAL A 112 5.35 -7.82 -14.58
CA VAL A 112 4.05 -8.04 -13.96
C VAL A 112 3.10 -6.89 -14.28
N TYR A 113 3.62 -5.66 -14.44
CA TYR A 113 2.85 -4.52 -14.92
C TYR A 113 2.14 -4.86 -16.24
N ASP A 114 2.88 -5.34 -17.24
CA ASP A 114 2.29 -5.63 -18.57
C ASP A 114 1.25 -6.76 -18.49
N LYS A 115 1.44 -7.74 -17.60
CA LYS A 115 0.45 -8.79 -17.33
C LYS A 115 -0.83 -8.21 -16.71
N ILE A 116 -0.72 -7.31 -15.74
CA ILE A 116 -1.90 -6.64 -15.16
C ILE A 116 -2.63 -5.84 -16.22
N VAL A 117 -1.92 -5.10 -17.08
CA VAL A 117 -2.55 -4.36 -18.19
C VAL A 117 -3.35 -5.30 -19.10
N GLN A 118 -2.81 -6.47 -19.41
CA GLN A 118 -3.45 -7.44 -20.29
C GLN A 118 -4.64 -8.16 -19.63
N TYR A 119 -4.56 -8.46 -18.32
CA TYR A 119 -5.52 -9.34 -17.63
C TYR A 119 -6.51 -8.61 -16.71
N CYS A 120 -6.17 -7.44 -16.17
CA CYS A 120 -6.88 -6.79 -15.07
C CYS A 120 -7.23 -5.32 -15.35
N ARG A 121 -8.18 -5.06 -16.26
CA ARG A 121 -8.71 -3.71 -16.58
C ARG A 121 -7.75 -2.67 -17.18
N GLY A 122 -6.57 -3.05 -17.64
CA GLY A 122 -5.71 -2.16 -18.42
C GLY A 122 -4.74 -1.34 -17.58
N GLU A 123 -4.24 -0.25 -18.17
CA GLU A 123 -3.15 0.57 -17.64
C GLU A 123 -3.52 1.25 -16.32
N ASP A 124 -4.74 1.75 -16.17
CA ASP A 124 -5.18 2.48 -14.98
C ASP A 124 -4.95 1.69 -13.68
N LEU A 125 -5.32 0.40 -13.65
CA LEU A 125 -5.09 -0.44 -12.48
C LEU A 125 -3.60 -0.69 -12.27
N ALA A 126 -2.87 -1.03 -13.33
CA ALA A 126 -1.44 -1.34 -13.24
C ALA A 126 -0.64 -0.13 -12.71
N ASP A 127 -0.96 1.06 -13.19
CA ASP A 127 -0.38 2.33 -12.75
C ASP A 127 -0.75 2.64 -11.30
N HIS A 128 -2.02 2.47 -10.91
CA HIS A 128 -2.43 2.70 -9.54
C HIS A 128 -1.74 1.75 -8.56
N LEU A 129 -1.58 0.47 -8.92
CA LEU A 129 -0.87 -0.51 -8.10
C LEU A 129 0.61 -0.16 -7.92
N TRP A 130 1.26 0.23 -9.03
CA TRP A 130 2.64 0.71 -9.04
C TRP A 130 2.82 1.96 -8.19
N GLU A 131 1.99 2.97 -8.41
CA GLU A 131 2.09 4.27 -7.75
C GLU A 131 1.82 4.14 -6.25
N THR A 132 0.87 3.29 -5.85
CA THR A 132 0.63 2.96 -4.45
C THR A 132 1.86 2.33 -3.81
N TRP A 133 2.51 1.38 -4.48
CA TRP A 133 3.75 0.78 -3.97
C TRP A 133 4.87 1.82 -3.88
N ARG A 134 5.01 2.67 -4.91
CA ARG A 134 6.04 3.69 -4.97
C ARG A 134 5.88 4.73 -3.86
N LEU A 135 4.68 5.27 -3.69
CA LEU A 135 4.38 6.34 -2.74
C LEU A 135 4.27 5.85 -1.29
N CYS A 136 3.71 4.67 -1.05
CA CYS A 136 3.45 4.20 0.31
C CYS A 136 4.57 3.31 0.87
N ARG A 137 5.31 2.63 0.00
CA ARG A 137 6.39 1.71 0.39
C ARG A 137 7.75 2.19 -0.10
N ASN A 138 7.92 2.60 -1.35
CA ASN A 138 9.27 2.93 -1.81
C ASN A 138 9.79 4.24 -1.23
N LEU A 139 9.14 5.37 -1.52
CA LEU A 139 9.61 6.68 -1.09
C LEU A 139 9.68 6.84 0.43
N ILE A 140 8.71 6.25 1.13
CA ILE A 140 8.58 6.32 2.60
C ILE A 140 9.81 5.75 3.33
N PHE A 141 10.53 4.81 2.73
CA PHE A 141 11.73 4.21 3.33
C PHE A 141 13.04 4.81 2.83
N HIS A 142 12.99 5.70 1.84
CA HIS A 142 14.19 6.32 1.28
C HIS A 142 14.36 7.74 1.83
N TRP A 143 15.57 8.04 2.27
CA TRP A 143 15.99 9.41 2.55
C TRP A 143 16.76 9.95 1.35
N PHE A 144 16.33 11.07 0.80
CA PHE A 144 17.06 11.76 -0.27
C PHE A 144 17.59 13.11 0.23
N PRO A 145 18.85 13.47 -0.08
CA PRO A 145 19.37 14.79 0.24
C PRO A 145 18.47 15.89 -0.33
N ASN A 146 18.04 16.83 0.52
CA ASN A 146 17.16 17.96 0.18
C ASN A 146 15.69 17.61 -0.14
N GLU A 147 15.28 16.35 0.01
CA GLU A 147 13.85 15.98 -0.06
C GLU A 147 13.37 15.58 1.34
N LYS A 148 12.31 16.23 1.81
CA LYS A 148 11.61 15.78 3.02
C LYS A 148 10.59 14.72 2.60
N ASN A 149 10.97 13.45 2.69
CA ASN A 149 10.04 12.31 2.58
C ASN A 149 9.31 12.02 3.90
N ALA A 150 9.51 12.87 4.91
CA ALA A 150 8.72 12.82 6.13
C ALA A 150 7.26 13.09 5.81
N ILE A 151 6.37 12.31 6.40
CA ILE A 151 4.92 12.48 6.25
C ILE A 151 4.29 12.93 7.56
N THR A 152 3.28 13.78 7.46
CA THR A 152 2.39 14.16 8.55
C THR A 152 1.43 13.01 8.89
N LEU A 153 0.79 13.07 10.06
CA LEU A 153 -0.23 12.07 10.44
C LEU A 153 -1.40 12.01 9.42
N PRO A 154 -1.97 13.15 8.95
CA PRO A 154 -2.99 13.10 7.90
C PRO A 154 -2.49 12.52 6.58
N GLU A 155 -1.24 12.76 6.19
CA GLU A 155 -0.67 12.12 4.99
C GLU A 155 -0.53 10.60 5.20
N ALA A 156 -0.11 10.14 6.38
CA ALA A 156 -0.10 8.71 6.71
C ALA A 156 -1.48 8.09 6.54
N ARG A 157 -2.55 8.78 6.98
CA ARG A 157 -3.94 8.36 6.76
C ARG A 157 -4.27 8.19 5.28
N GLN A 158 -3.95 9.19 4.47
CA GLN A 158 -4.18 9.18 3.02
C GLN A 158 -3.41 8.04 2.34
N ARG A 159 -2.17 7.76 2.75
CA ARG A 159 -1.38 6.63 2.23
C ARG A 159 -2.01 5.28 2.56
N MET A 160 -2.55 5.12 3.77
CA MET A 160 -3.24 3.90 4.16
C MET A 160 -4.54 3.70 3.37
N GLU A 161 -5.31 4.77 3.11
CA GLU A 161 -6.48 4.72 2.22
C GLU A 161 -6.11 4.35 0.79
N MET A 162 -5.00 4.91 0.27
CA MET A 162 -4.48 4.56 -1.05
C MET A 162 -4.17 3.07 -1.17
N ILE A 163 -3.57 2.47 -0.13
CA ILE A 163 -3.32 1.01 -0.06
C ILE A 163 -4.64 0.23 -0.11
N ILE A 164 -5.63 0.62 0.69
CA ILE A 164 -6.93 -0.08 0.76
C ILE A 164 -7.65 -0.03 -0.59
N ASN A 165 -7.71 1.15 -1.20
CA ASN A 165 -8.36 1.33 -2.51
C ASN A 165 -7.63 0.54 -3.61
N ALA A 166 -6.30 0.49 -3.58
CA ALA A 166 -5.53 -0.32 -4.52
C ALA A 166 -5.83 -1.83 -4.39
N ILE A 167 -6.06 -2.32 -3.16
CA ILE A 167 -6.49 -3.71 -2.92
C ILE A 167 -7.91 -3.93 -3.44
N ASP A 168 -8.84 -3.02 -3.14
CA ASP A 168 -10.22 -3.08 -3.64
C ASP A 168 -10.26 -3.17 -5.17
N GLU A 169 -9.57 -2.24 -5.84
CA GLU A 169 -9.54 -2.15 -7.30
C GLU A 169 -8.85 -3.37 -7.93
N ALA A 170 -7.83 -3.93 -7.28
CA ALA A 170 -7.20 -5.16 -7.73
C ALA A 170 -8.18 -6.35 -7.69
N PHE A 171 -8.98 -6.47 -6.64
CA PHE A 171 -10.00 -7.52 -6.53
C PHE A 171 -11.07 -7.39 -7.61
N GLU A 172 -11.58 -6.19 -7.79
CA GLU A 172 -12.57 -5.92 -8.84
C GLU A 172 -12.00 -6.07 -10.24
N GLY A 173 -10.75 -5.65 -10.43
CA GLY A 173 -10.07 -5.55 -11.72
C GLY A 173 -9.56 -6.88 -12.22
N CYS A 174 -8.94 -7.66 -11.33
CA CYS A 174 -8.43 -9.01 -11.62
C CYS A 174 -9.46 -10.11 -11.39
N LYS A 175 -10.66 -9.79 -10.87
CA LYS A 175 -11.76 -10.75 -10.59
C LYS A 175 -11.33 -11.86 -9.64
N ILE A 176 -10.69 -11.47 -8.54
CA ILE A 176 -10.21 -12.34 -7.46
C ILE A 176 -11.33 -12.61 -6.45
#